data_AF-A0A2N0NFF2-F1
#
_entry.id   AF-A0A2N0NFF2-F1
#
_cell.length_a   1.000
_cell.length_b   1.000
_cell.length_c   1.000
_cell.angle_alpha   90.00
_cell.angle_beta   90.00
_cell.angle_gamma   90.00
#
_symmetry.space_group_name_H-M   'P 1'
#
loop_
_entity.id
_entity.type
_entity.pdbx_description
1 polymer ?
#
loop_
_entity_poly.entity_id
_entity_poly.type
_entity_poly.pdbx_seq_one_letter_code
_entity_poly.pdbx_strand_id
1 'polypeptide(L)'
;QLISLWKRFVDVPFSPKLLREQNHLLWLSIRHLVKDRNLKVDLIKVPAHSDDIYNAQADSLAKDTHLSLQPSVSPLAFCHVPCLLTFNSLPIDMNIRHFLRSIADARALLSFCSMVRFTALGSPSLFDWAGIHYCLSQIKGFASHKNGRPEFWIFRIKLFLDMLPTLTTLQQRKPYLYSPDWLCPQCNSAPEDLNHLWTCPYILPELNPCLTHHSEVVKFRDSCLSSFLSLKPLDSKFQIEFSALDCWNYETPSPSCLWLTKGLLPAHLTKFLNIYFPLSVIYKTISPLLNDFQVELYGEIWLCQNVLFHAWEESQGILAASKLRGPSSKPPSTAKSSQIYNSSLATVSQDSWISWISSSIIR
;
A
#
# COMPACT_ATOMS: atom_id res chain seq x y z
N GLN A 1 -29.78 -0.42 24.02
CA GLN A 1 -28.37 -0.77 23.80
C GLN A 1 -27.55 -0.67 25.09
N LEU A 2 -27.54 0.48 25.79
CA LEU A 2 -26.81 0.71 27.05
C LEU A 2 -27.08 -0.32 28.17
N ILE A 3 -28.34 -0.61 28.49
CA ILE A 3 -28.69 -1.60 29.54
C ILE A 3 -28.17 -3.01 29.19
N SER A 4 -28.12 -3.36 27.91
CA SER A 4 -27.55 -4.64 27.46
C SER A 4 -26.02 -4.66 27.66
N LEU A 5 -25.34 -3.54 27.39
CA LEU A 5 -23.91 -3.39 27.66
C LEU A 5 -23.62 -3.46 29.17
N TRP A 6 -24.43 -2.81 30.02
CA TRP A 6 -24.31 -2.90 31.47
C TRP A 6 -24.36 -4.35 31.95
N LYS A 7 -25.36 -5.12 31.52
CA LYS A 7 -25.47 -6.55 31.86
C LYS A 7 -24.21 -7.35 31.47
N ARG A 8 -23.57 -7.00 30.35
CA ARG A 8 -22.34 -7.65 29.88
C ARG A 8 -21.08 -7.20 30.62
N PHE A 9 -21.01 -5.95 31.06
CA PHE A 9 -19.80 -5.37 31.63
C PHE A 9 -19.79 -5.29 33.15
N VAL A 10 -20.95 -5.18 33.81
CA VAL A 10 -21.06 -4.90 35.25
C VAL A 10 -21.63 -6.10 35.99
N ASP A 11 -22.77 -6.65 35.55
CA ASP A 11 -23.50 -7.68 36.31
C ASP A 11 -22.82 -9.06 36.28
N VAL A 12 -22.07 -9.38 35.21
CA VAL A 12 -21.42 -10.70 35.03
C VAL A 12 -19.93 -10.69 35.40
N PRO A 13 -19.28 -11.84 35.65
CA PRO A 13 -17.82 -11.92 35.79
C PRO A 13 -17.09 -11.36 34.56
N PHE A 14 -15.85 -10.90 34.77
CA PHE A 14 -15.05 -10.34 33.68
C PHE A 14 -14.82 -11.39 32.59
N SER A 15 -14.95 -11.00 31.32
CA SER A 15 -14.66 -11.84 30.16
C SER A 15 -13.68 -11.15 29.22
N PRO A 16 -12.63 -11.83 28.73
CA PRO A 16 -11.73 -11.28 27.71
C PRO A 16 -12.43 -10.85 26.41
N LYS A 17 -13.65 -11.34 26.15
CA LYS A 17 -14.46 -10.92 25.00
C LYS A 17 -14.87 -9.44 25.09
N LEU A 18 -14.91 -8.86 26.28
CA LEU A 18 -15.28 -7.46 26.50
C LEU A 18 -14.21 -6.48 25.98
N LEU A 19 -12.95 -6.92 25.92
CA LEU A 19 -11.82 -6.18 25.34
C LEU A 19 -11.92 -6.00 23.81
N ARG A 20 -12.95 -6.59 23.19
CA ARG A 20 -13.25 -6.45 21.75
C ARG A 20 -14.27 -5.35 21.48
N GLU A 21 -14.84 -4.73 22.50
CA GLU A 21 -15.79 -3.63 22.34
C GLU A 21 -15.05 -2.29 22.37
N GLN A 22 -15.61 -1.29 21.70
CA GLN A 22 -15.15 0.09 21.84
C GLN A 22 -15.53 0.65 23.21
N ASN A 23 -14.79 1.65 23.70
CA ASN A 23 -15.05 2.32 24.97
C ASN A 23 -15.07 1.35 26.16
N HIS A 24 -14.33 0.24 26.06
CA HIS A 24 -14.31 -0.79 27.10
C HIS A 24 -13.67 -0.28 28.39
N LEU A 25 -12.77 0.70 28.30
CA LEU A 25 -12.14 1.32 29.46
C LEU A 25 -13.17 2.07 30.32
N LEU A 26 -14.12 2.78 29.70
CA LEU A 26 -15.21 3.44 30.42
C LEU A 26 -16.06 2.44 31.20
N TRP A 27 -16.48 1.35 30.55
CA TRP A 27 -17.29 0.31 31.18
C TRP A 27 -16.56 -0.42 32.30
N LEU A 28 -15.26 -0.70 32.12
CA LEU A 28 -14.43 -1.30 33.16
C LEU A 28 -14.24 -0.34 34.34
N SER A 29 -14.14 0.97 34.09
CA SER A 29 -14.07 2.00 35.14
C SER A 29 -15.36 2.06 35.95
N ILE A 30 -16.52 2.07 35.29
CA ILE A 30 -17.84 2.02 35.95
C ILE A 30 -17.94 0.77 36.82
N ARG A 31 -17.61 -0.41 36.26
CA ARG A 31 -17.61 -1.69 37.00
C ARG A 31 -16.70 -1.61 38.23
N HIS A 32 -15.50 -1.06 38.09
CA HIS A 32 -14.55 -0.95 39.19
C HIS A 32 -15.08 -0.03 40.28
N LEU A 33 -15.60 1.15 39.94
CA LEU A 33 -16.19 2.10 40.90
C LEU A 33 -17.37 1.49 41.66
N VAL A 34 -18.29 0.80 40.97
CA VAL A 34 -19.43 0.12 41.60
C VAL A 34 -18.95 -0.92 42.62
N LYS A 35 -17.92 -1.70 42.28
CA LYS A 35 -17.37 -2.71 43.18
C LYS A 35 -16.59 -2.12 44.35
N ASP A 36 -15.72 -1.16 44.08
CA ASP A 36 -14.85 -0.51 45.08
C ASP A 36 -15.67 0.24 46.13
N ARG A 37 -16.73 0.91 45.71
CA ARG A 37 -17.64 1.66 46.59
C ARG A 37 -18.81 0.82 47.13
N ASN A 38 -18.85 -0.48 46.81
CA ASN A 38 -19.92 -1.40 47.20
C ASN A 38 -21.34 -0.86 46.88
N LEU A 39 -21.52 -0.30 45.68
CA LEU A 39 -22.77 0.32 45.26
C LEU A 39 -23.76 -0.73 44.76
N LYS A 40 -25.03 -0.55 45.07
CA LYS A 40 -26.15 -1.22 44.42
C LYS A 40 -26.78 -0.25 43.42
N VAL A 41 -26.74 -0.60 42.13
CA VAL A 41 -27.19 0.29 41.05
C VAL A 41 -28.28 -0.41 40.24
N ASP A 42 -29.42 0.26 40.13
CA ASP A 42 -30.53 -0.17 39.28
C ASP A 42 -30.63 0.75 38.06
N LEU A 43 -30.63 0.18 36.85
CA LEU A 43 -30.75 0.95 35.61
C LEU A 43 -32.20 1.04 35.14
N ILE A 44 -32.73 2.26 35.09
CA ILE A 44 -34.07 2.56 34.59
C ILE A 44 -33.95 3.30 33.27
N LYS A 45 -34.58 2.78 32.21
CA LYS A 45 -34.67 3.49 30.93
C LYS A 45 -35.83 4.47 30.97
N VAL A 46 -35.53 5.76 30.90
CA VAL A 46 -36.54 6.82 30.73
C VAL A 46 -36.65 7.17 29.24
N PRO A 47 -37.85 7.30 28.65
CA PRO A 47 -37.99 7.78 27.28
C PRO A 47 -37.53 9.24 27.15
N ALA A 48 -36.98 9.61 25.99
CA ALA A 48 -36.65 11.00 25.72
C ALA A 48 -37.95 11.84 25.68
N HIS A 49 -37.90 13.06 26.24
CA HIS A 49 -39.02 14.02 26.25
C HIS A 49 -40.30 13.51 26.94
N SER A 50 -40.19 12.61 27.92
CA SER A 50 -41.34 12.04 28.64
C SER A 50 -41.83 12.88 29.84
N ASP A 51 -41.67 14.21 29.80
CA ASP A 51 -41.97 15.14 30.90
C ASP A 51 -41.30 14.81 32.25
N ASP A 52 -40.25 13.97 32.26
CA ASP A 52 -39.46 13.71 33.46
C ASP A 52 -38.53 14.90 33.76
N ILE A 53 -38.78 15.56 34.88
CA ILE A 53 -38.12 16.81 35.27
C ILE A 53 -36.61 16.62 35.45
N TYR A 54 -36.17 15.50 36.01
CA TYR A 54 -34.74 15.23 36.26
C TYR A 54 -34.00 14.88 34.97
N ASN A 55 -34.62 14.13 34.07
CA ASN A 55 -34.06 13.83 32.76
C ASN A 55 -33.98 15.10 31.89
N ALA A 56 -35.00 15.97 31.94
CA ALA A 56 -34.97 17.28 31.25
C ALA A 56 -33.85 18.18 31.79
N GLN A 57 -33.66 18.20 33.11
CA GLN A 57 -32.55 18.93 33.74
C GLN A 57 -31.20 18.38 33.30
N ALA A 58 -31.00 17.05 33.30
CA ALA A 58 -29.76 16.43 32.85
C ALA A 58 -29.44 16.72 31.37
N ASP A 59 -30.47 16.70 30.50
CA ASP A 59 -30.32 17.04 29.07
C ASP A 59 -29.95 18.52 28.87
N SER A 60 -30.56 19.44 29.63
CA SER A 60 -30.18 20.86 29.62
C SER A 60 -28.73 21.06 30.02
N LEU A 61 -28.30 20.44 31.13
CA LEU A 61 -26.92 20.52 31.61
C LEU A 61 -25.92 19.98 30.59
N ALA A 62 -26.23 18.85 29.94
CA ALA A 62 -25.39 18.29 28.90
C ALA A 62 -25.27 19.23 27.68
N LYS A 63 -26.37 19.87 27.25
CA LYS A 63 -26.37 20.86 26.17
C LYS A 63 -25.57 22.11 26.51
N ASP A 64 -25.69 22.62 27.72
CA ASP A 64 -24.94 23.79 28.18
C ASP A 64 -23.43 23.52 28.15
N THR A 65 -23.01 22.30 28.50
CA THR A 65 -21.59 21.90 28.41
C THR A 65 -21.05 21.76 26.99
N HIS A 66 -21.89 21.59 25.96
CA HIS A 66 -21.43 21.55 24.57
C HIS A 66 -20.92 22.92 24.07
N LEU A 67 -21.37 24.01 24.70
CA LEU A 67 -20.94 25.39 24.41
C LEU A 67 -19.80 25.86 25.33
N SER A 68 -19.42 25.04 26.31
CA SER A 68 -18.30 25.30 27.23
C SER A 68 -16.95 25.03 26.55
N LEU A 69 -15.90 25.68 27.07
CA LEU A 69 -14.53 25.21 26.86
C LEU A 69 -14.42 23.73 27.26
N GLN A 70 -13.79 22.94 26.38
CA GLN A 70 -13.48 21.54 26.65
C GLN A 70 -12.65 21.43 27.95
N PRO A 71 -12.91 20.42 28.80
CA PRO A 71 -12.11 20.22 30.00
C PRO A 71 -10.61 20.12 29.66
N SER A 72 -9.76 20.77 30.46
CA SER A 72 -8.30 20.62 30.36
C SER A 72 -7.79 19.25 30.83
N VAL A 73 -8.69 18.44 31.40
CA VAL A 73 -8.39 17.14 31.99
C VAL A 73 -8.73 16.05 30.98
N SER A 74 -7.76 15.18 30.68
CA SER A 74 -7.97 14.02 29.82
C SER A 74 -9.07 13.12 30.40
N PRO A 75 -9.99 12.57 29.59
CA PRO A 75 -10.96 11.55 30.02
C PRO A 75 -10.31 10.36 30.75
N LEU A 76 -9.02 10.13 30.50
CA LEU A 76 -8.20 9.09 31.13
C LEU A 76 -7.91 9.34 32.60
N ALA A 77 -7.99 10.58 33.08
CA ALA A 77 -7.87 10.90 34.50
C ALA A 77 -8.98 10.24 35.34
N PHE A 78 -10.09 9.88 34.70
CA PHE A 78 -11.24 9.21 35.32
C PHE A 78 -11.26 7.69 35.04
N CYS A 79 -10.22 7.17 34.40
CA CYS A 79 -10.13 5.77 34.03
C CYS A 79 -9.61 4.93 35.20
N HIS A 80 -10.55 4.44 36.03
CA HIS A 80 -10.24 3.58 37.17
C HIS A 80 -10.31 2.11 36.77
N VAL A 81 -9.35 1.66 35.96
CA VAL A 81 -9.25 0.26 35.55
C VAL A 81 -8.12 -0.48 36.27
N PRO A 82 -8.31 -1.75 36.67
CA PRO A 82 -7.25 -2.53 37.32
C PRO A 82 -6.02 -2.76 36.43
N CYS A 83 -6.21 -2.74 35.11
CA CYS A 83 -5.16 -2.90 34.12
C CYS A 83 -5.49 -2.03 32.90
N LEU A 84 -4.56 -1.16 32.53
CA LEU A 84 -4.66 -0.27 31.37
C LEU A 84 -3.64 -0.71 30.33
N LEU A 85 -4.11 -1.13 29.15
CA LEU A 85 -3.22 -1.41 28.03
C LEU A 85 -2.87 -0.09 27.34
N THR A 86 -1.58 0.16 27.15
CA THR A 86 -1.08 1.36 26.48
C THR A 86 -0.18 0.99 25.30
N PHE A 87 -0.12 1.89 24.33
CA PHE A 87 0.82 1.88 23.22
C PHE A 87 1.38 3.28 23.05
N ASN A 88 2.70 3.44 23.15
CA ASN A 88 3.38 4.75 23.20
C ASN A 88 2.77 5.70 24.24
N SER A 89 2.50 5.19 25.44
CA SER A 89 1.86 5.92 26.53
C SER A 89 0.42 6.38 26.27
N LEU A 90 -0.17 6.01 25.12
CA LEU A 90 -1.57 6.23 24.81
C LEU A 90 -2.38 4.97 25.16
N PRO A 91 -3.49 5.09 25.89
CA PRO A 91 -4.32 3.94 26.20
C PRO A 91 -5.09 3.44 24.99
N ILE A 92 -5.25 2.12 24.94
CA ILE A 92 -5.95 1.44 23.87
C ILE A 92 -7.41 1.28 24.29
N ASP A 93 -8.30 2.19 23.85
CA ASP A 93 -9.76 2.13 24.13
C ASP A 93 -10.60 1.67 22.92
N MET A 94 -9.97 0.89 22.05
CA MET A 94 -10.60 0.25 20.90
C MET A 94 -10.59 -1.26 21.07
N ASN A 95 -11.18 -1.97 20.10
CA ASN A 95 -11.08 -3.42 20.08
C ASN A 95 -9.61 -3.86 20.05
N ILE A 96 -9.15 -4.46 21.14
CA ILE A 96 -7.73 -4.83 21.34
C ILE A 96 -7.26 -5.85 20.30
N ARG A 97 -8.13 -6.75 19.85
CA ARG A 97 -7.78 -7.72 18.80
C ARG A 97 -7.55 -7.03 17.45
N HIS A 98 -8.39 -6.06 17.10
CA HIS A 98 -8.18 -5.27 15.90
C HIS A 98 -6.92 -4.42 16.01
N PHE A 99 -6.67 -3.81 17.18
CA PHE A 99 -5.45 -3.06 17.44
C PHE A 99 -4.17 -3.91 17.24
N LEU A 100 -4.12 -5.09 17.86
CA LEU A 100 -2.98 -6.00 17.70
C LEU A 100 -2.80 -6.48 16.25
N ARG A 101 -3.91 -6.69 15.54
CA ARG A 101 -3.88 -7.01 14.10
C ARG A 101 -3.29 -5.85 13.30
N SER A 102 -3.69 -4.61 13.58
CA SER A 102 -3.13 -3.42 12.92
C SER A 102 -1.61 -3.33 13.14
N ILE A 103 -1.09 -3.68 14.33
CA ILE A 103 0.37 -3.74 14.55
C ILE A 103 1.03 -4.80 13.67
N ALA A 104 0.44 -6.00 13.58
CA ALA A 104 0.98 -7.06 12.73
C ALA A 104 0.96 -6.65 11.25
N ASP A 105 -0.14 -6.06 10.79
CA ASP A 105 -0.29 -5.54 9.43
C ASP A 105 0.73 -4.42 9.15
N ALA A 106 0.99 -3.52 10.11
CA ALA A 106 2.02 -2.48 10.02
C ALA A 106 3.42 -3.05 9.81
N ARG A 107 3.77 -4.07 10.60
CA ARG A 107 5.08 -4.72 10.55
C ARG A 107 5.26 -5.49 9.24
N ALA A 108 4.22 -6.19 8.80
CA ALA A 108 4.23 -6.89 7.52
C ALA A 108 4.43 -5.91 6.36
N LEU A 109 3.70 -4.78 6.36
CA LEU A 109 3.87 -3.72 5.37
C LEU A 109 5.29 -3.16 5.41
N LEU A 110 5.82 -2.80 6.59
CA LEU A 110 7.19 -2.29 6.71
C LEU A 110 8.23 -3.29 6.17
N SER A 111 8.09 -4.57 6.51
CA SER A 111 8.97 -5.64 6.00
C SER A 111 8.89 -5.75 4.48
N PHE A 112 7.69 -5.60 3.90
CA PHE A 112 7.47 -5.61 2.46
C PHE A 112 8.12 -4.40 1.79
N CYS A 113 7.87 -3.19 2.29
CA CYS A 113 8.43 -1.96 1.76
C CYS A 113 9.96 -1.90 1.88
N SER A 114 10.53 -2.63 2.83
CA SER A 114 11.97 -2.71 3.08
C SER A 114 12.67 -3.84 2.31
N MET A 115 11.97 -4.54 1.41
CA MET A 115 12.63 -5.53 0.55
C MET A 115 13.71 -4.86 -0.30
N VAL A 116 14.85 -5.56 -0.49
CA VAL A 116 16.04 -5.07 -1.21
C VAL A 116 15.69 -4.42 -2.56
N ARG A 117 14.72 -5.00 -3.28
CA ARG A 117 14.26 -4.49 -4.58
C ARG A 117 13.61 -3.10 -4.52
N PHE A 118 12.93 -2.75 -3.43
CA PHE A 118 12.34 -1.43 -3.25
C PHE A 118 13.35 -0.46 -2.65
N THR A 119 14.17 -0.91 -1.71
CA THR A 119 15.23 -0.07 -1.13
C THR A 119 16.31 0.29 -2.14
N ALA A 120 16.53 -0.55 -3.17
CA ALA A 120 17.41 -0.24 -4.30
C ALA A 120 16.88 0.92 -5.17
N LEU A 121 15.57 1.19 -5.14
CA LEU A 121 14.96 2.33 -5.84
C LEU A 121 15.04 3.62 -5.01
N GLY A 122 15.23 3.50 -3.70
CA GLY A 122 15.40 4.62 -2.77
C GLY A 122 14.68 4.41 -1.43
N SER A 123 14.57 5.48 -0.64
CA SER A 123 13.87 5.44 0.66
C SER A 123 12.40 5.04 0.49
N PRO A 124 11.83 4.18 1.37
CA PRO A 124 10.41 3.87 1.36
C PRO A 124 9.49 5.09 1.42
N SER A 125 9.95 6.23 1.95
CA SER A 125 9.20 7.49 2.00
C SER A 125 8.95 8.14 0.63
N LEU A 126 9.62 7.67 -0.43
CA LEU A 126 9.41 8.14 -1.80
C LEU A 126 8.12 7.62 -2.41
N PHE A 127 7.51 6.60 -1.81
CA PHE A 127 6.33 5.91 -2.33
C PHE A 127 5.11 6.11 -1.42
N ASP A 128 3.95 6.28 -2.03
CA ASP A 128 2.67 6.22 -1.32
C ASP A 128 2.20 4.77 -1.17
N TRP A 129 2.67 4.11 -0.10
CA TRP A 129 2.32 2.71 0.17
C TRP A 129 0.83 2.47 0.40
N ALA A 130 0.10 3.46 0.93
CA ALA A 130 -1.35 3.35 1.11
C ALA A 130 -2.07 3.36 -0.25
N GLY A 131 -1.66 4.26 -1.15
CA GLY A 131 -2.14 4.33 -2.52
C GLY A 131 -1.77 3.09 -3.34
N ILE A 132 -0.54 2.59 -3.20
CA ILE A 132 -0.08 1.34 -3.83
C ILE A 132 -0.92 0.16 -3.36
N HIS A 133 -1.10 0.00 -2.04
CA HIS A 133 -1.95 -1.05 -1.48
C HIS A 133 -3.38 -0.94 -1.99
N TYR A 134 -3.94 0.27 -2.06
CA TYR A 134 -5.25 0.50 -2.65
C TYR A 134 -5.31 -0.01 -4.10
N CYS A 135 -4.36 0.40 -4.95
CA CYS A 135 -4.31 0.01 -6.36
C CYS A 135 -4.17 -1.51 -6.54
N LEU A 136 -3.39 -2.19 -5.70
CA LEU A 136 -3.24 -3.64 -5.69
C LEU A 136 -4.51 -4.34 -5.19
N SER A 137 -5.19 -3.78 -4.19
CA SER A 137 -6.44 -4.34 -3.67
C SER A 137 -7.60 -4.30 -4.66
N GLN A 138 -7.55 -3.40 -5.67
CA GLN A 138 -8.54 -3.33 -6.73
C GLN A 138 -8.38 -4.44 -7.79
N ILE A 139 -7.34 -5.28 -7.69
CA ILE A 139 -7.15 -6.44 -8.57
C ILE A 139 -8.21 -7.51 -8.23
N LYS A 140 -9.38 -7.41 -8.85
CA LYS A 140 -10.50 -8.36 -8.66
C LYS A 140 -10.28 -9.72 -9.34
N GLY A 141 -9.17 -9.91 -10.06
CA GLY A 141 -8.91 -11.05 -10.95
C GLY A 141 -8.36 -12.33 -10.29
N PHE A 142 -7.78 -12.27 -9.09
CA PHE A 142 -7.21 -13.47 -8.45
C PHE A 142 -8.28 -14.44 -7.92
N ALA A 143 -9.49 -13.95 -7.62
CA ALA A 143 -10.55 -14.74 -7.00
C ALA A 143 -11.65 -15.23 -7.97
N SER A 144 -11.66 -14.75 -9.22
CA SER A 144 -12.72 -15.09 -10.19
C SER A 144 -12.16 -15.89 -11.36
N HIS A 145 -12.37 -17.20 -11.34
CA HIS A 145 -11.98 -18.15 -12.40
C HIS A 145 -12.68 -17.93 -13.75
N LYS A 146 -13.62 -16.97 -13.87
CA LYS A 146 -14.54 -16.93 -15.01
C LYS A 146 -14.34 -15.77 -15.99
N ASN A 147 -13.64 -14.69 -15.64
CA ASN A 147 -13.53 -13.49 -16.51
C ASN A 147 -12.19 -12.71 -16.38
N GLY A 148 -11.14 -13.30 -15.80
CA GLY A 148 -9.84 -12.62 -15.66
C GLY A 148 -8.96 -12.72 -16.91
N ARG A 149 -8.07 -11.74 -17.13
CA ARG A 149 -6.83 -11.88 -17.92
C ARG A 149 -5.69 -12.30 -16.97
N PRO A 150 -5.58 -13.57 -16.55
CA PRO A 150 -4.60 -13.99 -15.54
C PRO A 150 -3.16 -13.65 -15.95
N GLU A 151 -2.86 -13.65 -17.25
CA GLU A 151 -1.55 -13.31 -17.80
C GLU A 151 -1.19 -11.84 -17.52
N PHE A 152 -2.14 -10.92 -17.73
CA PHE A 152 -1.96 -9.51 -17.39
C PHE A 152 -1.73 -9.31 -15.89
N TRP A 153 -2.47 -10.01 -15.03
CA TRP A 153 -2.27 -9.91 -13.59
C TRP A 153 -0.90 -10.44 -13.14
N ILE A 154 -0.46 -11.55 -13.73
CA ILE A 154 0.89 -12.08 -13.51
C ILE A 154 1.94 -11.07 -13.98
N PHE A 155 1.76 -10.47 -15.16
CA PHE A 155 2.62 -9.40 -15.65
C PHE A 155 2.66 -8.24 -14.65
N ARG A 156 1.51 -7.71 -14.22
CA ARG A 156 1.41 -6.56 -13.31
C ARG A 156 2.10 -6.82 -11.97
N ILE A 157 1.92 -8.00 -11.38
CA ILE A 157 2.61 -8.38 -10.14
C ILE A 157 4.11 -8.54 -10.36
N LYS A 158 4.53 -9.19 -11.44
CA LYS A 158 5.97 -9.34 -11.76
C LYS A 158 6.61 -7.98 -12.06
N LEU A 159 5.92 -7.10 -12.75
CA LEU A 159 6.34 -5.73 -13.06
C LEU A 159 6.55 -4.94 -11.75
N PHE A 160 5.56 -4.94 -10.87
CA PHE A 160 5.62 -4.30 -9.56
C PHE A 160 6.77 -4.83 -8.70
N LEU A 161 7.02 -6.14 -8.78
CA LEU A 161 8.04 -6.82 -8.01
C LEU A 161 9.43 -6.82 -8.65
N ASP A 162 9.63 -6.18 -9.81
CA ASP A 162 10.88 -6.22 -10.57
C ASP A 162 11.33 -7.67 -10.87
N MET A 163 10.39 -8.48 -11.39
CA MET A 163 10.51 -9.92 -11.59
C MET A 163 10.12 -10.38 -13.00
N LEU A 164 9.91 -9.46 -13.94
CA LEU A 164 9.69 -9.82 -15.33
C LEU A 164 10.91 -10.57 -15.88
N PRO A 165 10.73 -11.59 -16.74
CA PRO A 165 11.83 -12.37 -17.30
C PRO A 165 12.57 -11.61 -18.41
N THR A 166 13.14 -10.44 -18.09
CA THR A 166 14.07 -9.72 -18.96
C THR A 166 15.36 -10.51 -19.14
N LEU A 167 16.16 -10.22 -20.18
CA LEU A 167 17.43 -10.91 -20.39
C LEU A 167 18.34 -10.86 -19.16
N THR A 168 18.47 -9.68 -18.54
CA THR A 168 19.28 -9.50 -17.31
C THR A 168 18.78 -10.36 -16.16
N THR A 169 17.46 -10.47 -15.98
CA THR A 169 16.85 -11.35 -14.97
C THR A 169 17.12 -12.83 -15.29
N LEU A 170 17.11 -13.21 -16.57
CA LEU A 170 17.37 -14.58 -17.01
C LEU A 170 18.85 -14.96 -16.89
N GLN A 171 19.78 -14.05 -17.20
CA GLN A 171 21.22 -14.20 -16.98
C GLN A 171 21.53 -14.47 -15.50
N GLN A 172 20.87 -13.75 -14.58
CA GLN A 172 21.02 -13.99 -13.15
C GLN A 172 20.45 -15.34 -12.70
N ARG A 173 19.29 -15.76 -13.22
CA ARG A 173 18.60 -16.99 -12.79
C ARG A 173 19.14 -18.26 -13.45
N LYS A 174 19.63 -18.16 -14.68
CA LYS A 174 20.11 -19.28 -15.50
C LYS A 174 21.38 -18.89 -16.30
N PRO A 175 22.49 -18.58 -15.62
CA PRO A 175 23.74 -18.17 -16.26
C PRO A 175 24.34 -19.26 -17.18
N TYR A 176 23.91 -20.51 -17.03
CA TYR A 176 24.29 -21.63 -17.90
C TYR A 176 23.53 -21.67 -19.24
N LEU A 177 22.43 -20.93 -19.38
CA LEU A 177 21.67 -20.80 -20.64
C LEU A 177 21.85 -19.42 -21.28
N TYR A 178 21.97 -18.38 -20.46
CA TYR A 178 22.04 -17.00 -20.93
C TYR A 178 23.41 -16.41 -20.64
N SER A 179 24.17 -16.14 -21.72
CA SER A 179 25.50 -15.54 -21.61
C SER A 179 25.42 -14.14 -20.98
N PRO A 180 26.32 -13.78 -20.04
CA PRO A 180 26.36 -12.43 -19.46
C PRO A 180 26.74 -11.35 -20.48
N ASP A 181 27.38 -11.71 -21.59
CA ASP A 181 27.80 -10.76 -22.63
C ASP A 181 26.66 -10.38 -23.59
N TRP A 182 25.52 -11.07 -23.51
CA TRP A 182 24.38 -10.75 -24.36
C TRP A 182 23.70 -9.45 -23.93
N LEU A 183 23.53 -8.57 -24.91
CA LEU A 183 22.79 -7.34 -24.80
C LEU A 183 21.34 -7.56 -25.23
N CYS A 184 20.54 -6.49 -25.11
CA CYS A 184 19.16 -6.47 -25.52
C CYS A 184 19.00 -7.06 -26.94
N PRO A 185 18.22 -8.14 -27.13
CA PRO A 185 18.02 -8.79 -28.43
C PRO A 185 17.47 -7.85 -29.51
N GLN A 186 16.81 -6.78 -29.07
CA GLN A 186 16.11 -5.84 -29.92
C GLN A 186 17.00 -4.73 -30.47
N CYS A 187 17.88 -4.14 -29.66
CA CYS A 187 18.70 -3.00 -30.06
C CYS A 187 20.21 -3.28 -30.01
N ASN A 188 20.62 -4.36 -29.33
CA ASN A 188 22.00 -4.80 -29.13
C ASN A 188 22.95 -3.70 -28.61
N SER A 189 22.43 -2.72 -27.85
CA SER A 189 23.20 -1.55 -27.40
C SER A 189 23.35 -1.45 -25.88
N ALA A 190 22.45 -2.07 -25.11
CA ALA A 190 22.45 -2.06 -23.66
C ALA A 190 21.91 -3.38 -23.09
N PRO A 191 22.17 -3.69 -21.80
CA PRO A 191 21.49 -4.81 -21.15
C PRO A 191 19.97 -4.61 -21.16
N GLU A 192 19.22 -5.67 -21.48
CA GLU A 192 17.76 -5.63 -21.34
C GLU A 192 17.38 -5.84 -19.87
N ASP A 193 17.37 -4.74 -19.11
CA ASP A 193 16.73 -4.64 -17.81
C ASP A 193 15.31 -4.10 -17.91
N LEU A 194 14.63 -4.02 -16.76
CA LEU A 194 13.24 -3.57 -16.73
C LEU A 194 13.10 -2.11 -17.18
N ASN A 195 14.09 -1.25 -16.99
CA ASN A 195 14.01 0.15 -17.43
C ASN A 195 14.25 0.24 -18.94
N HIS A 196 15.20 -0.54 -19.45
CA HIS A 196 15.49 -0.62 -20.88
C HIS A 196 14.30 -1.15 -21.68
N LEU A 197 13.46 -2.02 -21.11
CA LEU A 197 12.21 -2.47 -21.73
C LEU A 197 11.33 -1.30 -22.22
N TRP A 198 11.30 -0.19 -21.47
CA TRP A 198 10.50 0.99 -21.80
C TRP A 198 11.22 1.98 -22.69
N THR A 199 12.57 2.00 -22.67
CA THR A 199 13.39 3.00 -23.36
C THR A 199 14.13 2.44 -24.57
N CYS A 200 13.97 1.14 -24.86
CA CYS A 200 14.63 0.47 -25.97
C CYS A 200 14.31 1.19 -27.28
N PRO A 201 15.31 1.72 -28.01
CA PRO A 201 15.13 2.33 -29.31
C PRO A 201 15.06 1.22 -30.37
N TYR A 202 13.99 0.43 -30.32
CA TYR A 202 13.79 -0.73 -31.19
C TYR A 202 13.97 -0.38 -32.66
N ILE A 203 14.55 -1.32 -33.41
CA ILE A 203 14.99 -1.11 -34.79
C ILE A 203 13.81 -0.85 -35.74
N LEU A 204 12.62 -1.41 -35.48
CA LEU A 204 11.43 -1.14 -36.29
C LEU A 204 10.64 0.04 -35.70
N PRO A 205 10.50 1.18 -36.42
CA PRO A 205 9.84 2.38 -35.90
C PRO A 205 8.39 2.16 -35.44
N GLU A 206 7.68 1.24 -36.07
CA GLU A 206 6.25 0.95 -35.84
C GLU A 206 5.98 0.23 -34.51
N LEU A 207 7.00 -0.38 -33.91
CA LEU A 207 6.90 -1.16 -32.68
C LEU A 207 7.86 -0.64 -31.61
N ASN A 208 8.19 0.65 -31.67
CA ASN A 208 9.20 1.26 -30.81
C ASN A 208 8.69 1.39 -29.36
N PRO A 209 9.22 0.59 -28.40
CA PRO A 209 8.76 0.63 -27.01
C PRO A 209 8.88 2.00 -26.37
N CYS A 210 9.93 2.75 -26.72
CA CYS A 210 10.16 4.11 -26.22
C CYS A 210 9.06 5.07 -26.66
N LEU A 211 8.71 5.08 -27.95
CA LEU A 211 7.63 5.95 -28.46
C LEU A 211 6.27 5.53 -27.92
N THR A 212 6.00 4.23 -27.81
CA THR A 212 4.77 3.71 -27.19
C THR A 212 4.69 4.13 -25.72
N HIS A 213 5.76 3.93 -24.94
CA HIS A 213 5.81 4.33 -23.54
C HIS A 213 5.57 5.83 -23.37
N HIS A 214 6.20 6.67 -24.19
CA HIS A 214 5.97 8.12 -24.18
C HIS A 214 4.49 8.45 -24.42
N SER A 215 3.88 7.86 -25.45
CA SER A 215 2.46 8.08 -25.78
C SER A 215 1.55 7.66 -24.63
N GLU A 216 1.80 6.48 -24.03
CA GLU A 216 0.99 5.97 -22.94
C GLU A 216 1.15 6.77 -21.65
N VAL A 217 2.35 7.29 -21.33
CA VAL A 217 2.55 8.19 -20.19
C VAL A 217 1.78 9.50 -20.38
N VAL A 218 1.79 10.07 -21.59
CA VAL A 218 1.01 11.28 -21.92
C VAL A 218 -0.49 11.01 -21.77
N LYS A 219 -1.00 9.92 -22.34
CA LYS A 219 -2.42 9.54 -22.21
C LYS A 219 -2.82 9.35 -20.74
N PHE A 220 -1.97 8.70 -19.95
CA PHE A 220 -2.23 8.50 -18.52
C PHE A 220 -2.26 9.83 -17.76
N ARG A 221 -1.27 10.70 -17.97
CA ARG A 221 -1.21 12.05 -17.38
C ARG A 221 -2.46 12.86 -17.71
N ASP A 222 -2.84 12.92 -18.98
CA ASP A 222 -3.94 13.75 -19.46
C ASP A 222 -5.31 13.19 -18.97
N SER A 223 -5.42 11.86 -18.87
CA SER A 223 -6.58 11.20 -18.27
C SER A 223 -6.70 11.49 -16.77
N CYS A 224 -5.58 11.51 -16.04
CA CYS A 224 -5.56 11.93 -14.64
C CYS A 224 -5.98 13.40 -14.51
N LEU A 225 -5.37 14.29 -15.30
CA LEU A 225 -5.65 15.74 -15.26
C LEU A 225 -7.13 16.02 -15.52
N SER A 226 -7.69 15.49 -16.61
CA SER A 226 -9.10 15.64 -16.96
C SER A 226 -10.03 15.09 -15.88
N SER A 227 -9.72 13.91 -15.32
CA SER A 227 -10.50 13.33 -14.23
C SER A 227 -10.52 14.22 -12.99
N PHE A 228 -9.38 14.78 -12.56
CA PHE A 228 -9.34 15.69 -11.42
C PHE A 228 -10.06 17.03 -11.68
N LEU A 229 -9.90 17.61 -12.88
CA LEU A 229 -10.59 18.84 -13.26
C LEU A 229 -12.12 18.67 -13.32
N SER A 230 -12.60 17.47 -13.69
CA SER A 230 -14.04 17.15 -13.68
C SER A 230 -14.63 17.04 -12.27
N LEU A 231 -13.82 16.62 -11.29
CA LEU A 231 -14.25 16.50 -9.89
C LEU A 231 -14.34 17.86 -9.20
N LYS A 232 -13.41 18.76 -9.53
CA LYS A 232 -13.34 20.11 -9.00
C LYS A 232 -12.68 21.02 -10.03
N PRO A 233 -13.34 22.11 -10.47
CA PRO A 233 -12.69 23.11 -11.30
C PRO A 233 -11.49 23.70 -10.57
N LEU A 234 -10.31 23.64 -11.18
CA LEU A 234 -9.05 24.20 -10.68
C LEU A 234 -8.46 25.15 -11.72
N ASP A 235 -7.64 26.09 -11.25
CA ASP A 235 -7.06 27.13 -12.08
C ASP A 235 -5.93 26.62 -13.00
N SER A 236 -5.42 27.51 -13.87
CA SER A 236 -4.30 27.20 -14.76
C SER A 236 -3.03 26.86 -13.99
N LYS A 237 -2.85 27.42 -12.78
CA LYS A 237 -1.71 27.12 -11.91
C LYS A 237 -1.66 25.64 -11.55
N PHE A 238 -2.78 25.04 -11.13
CA PHE A 238 -2.84 23.60 -10.86
C PHE A 238 -2.42 22.77 -12.09
N GLN A 239 -2.88 23.12 -13.28
CA GLN A 239 -2.59 22.37 -14.52
C GLN A 239 -1.10 22.42 -14.88
N ILE A 240 -0.49 23.61 -14.74
CA ILE A 240 0.94 23.83 -14.99
C ILE A 240 1.77 23.04 -13.99
N GLU A 241 1.47 23.17 -12.68
CA GLU A 241 2.22 22.48 -11.63
C GLU A 241 2.04 20.96 -11.70
N PHE A 242 0.83 20.47 -12.00
CA PHE A 242 0.56 19.05 -12.21
C PHE A 242 1.39 18.50 -13.36
N SER A 243 1.41 19.20 -14.50
CA SER A 243 2.13 18.76 -15.71
C SER A 243 3.66 18.82 -15.53
N ALA A 244 4.14 19.67 -14.62
CA ALA A 244 5.55 19.84 -14.31
C ALA A 244 6.08 18.81 -13.29
N LEU A 245 5.23 17.95 -12.72
CA LEU A 245 5.70 16.91 -11.79
C LEU A 245 6.68 15.96 -12.49
N ASP A 246 7.78 15.64 -11.79
CA ASP A 246 8.87 14.78 -12.28
C ASP A 246 8.36 13.41 -12.76
N CYS A 247 7.30 12.87 -12.15
CA CYS A 247 6.71 11.60 -12.56
C CYS A 247 6.13 11.57 -13.98
N TRP A 248 5.96 12.72 -14.63
CA TRP A 248 5.52 12.84 -16.02
C TRP A 248 6.66 13.04 -17.01
N ASN A 249 7.91 13.18 -16.56
CA ASN A 249 9.05 13.31 -17.45
C ASN A 249 9.31 11.97 -18.14
N TYR A 250 8.86 11.85 -19.39
CA TYR A 250 8.99 10.64 -20.21
C TYR A 250 10.10 10.73 -21.26
N GLU A 251 10.51 11.91 -21.73
CA GLU A 251 11.51 12.03 -22.83
C GLU A 251 12.84 11.37 -22.47
N THR A 252 13.27 11.58 -21.23
CA THR A 252 14.30 10.81 -20.55
C THR A 252 13.69 10.35 -19.24
N PRO A 253 13.06 9.16 -19.20
CA PRO A 253 12.17 8.79 -18.11
C PRO A 253 12.83 8.99 -16.75
N SER A 254 12.26 9.90 -15.95
CA SER A 254 12.73 10.11 -14.59
C SER A 254 12.56 8.82 -13.77
N PRO A 255 13.30 8.66 -12.66
CA PRO A 255 13.04 7.55 -11.74
C PRO A 255 11.56 7.47 -11.34
N SER A 256 10.92 8.60 -11.10
CA SER A 256 9.50 8.70 -10.75
C SER A 256 8.55 8.21 -11.85
N CYS A 257 8.86 8.50 -13.11
CA CYS A 257 8.11 8.02 -14.27
C CYS A 257 8.23 6.49 -14.40
N LEU A 258 9.45 5.96 -14.22
CA LEU A 258 9.70 4.52 -14.20
C LEU A 258 9.02 3.83 -13.01
N TRP A 259 8.94 4.48 -11.84
CA TRP A 259 8.18 3.96 -10.69
C TRP A 259 6.68 3.85 -11.02
N LEU A 260 6.07 4.89 -11.62
CA LEU A 260 4.68 4.83 -12.07
C LEU A 260 4.44 3.69 -13.06
N THR A 261 5.36 3.50 -14.00
CA THR A 261 5.36 2.38 -14.95
C THR A 261 5.30 1.04 -14.22
N LYS A 262 6.09 0.88 -13.14
CA LYS A 262 6.07 -0.30 -12.28
C LYS A 262 4.83 -0.43 -11.38
N GLY A 263 3.96 0.59 -11.33
CA GLY A 263 2.82 0.65 -10.41
C GLY A 263 3.19 1.10 -9.00
N LEU A 264 4.39 1.66 -8.82
CA LEU A 264 4.84 2.30 -7.59
C LEU A 264 4.44 3.77 -7.63
N LEU A 265 3.43 4.14 -6.84
CA LEU A 265 2.88 5.49 -6.82
C LEU A 265 3.85 6.47 -6.11
N PRO A 266 4.39 7.50 -6.78
CA PRO A 266 5.31 8.44 -6.16
C PRO A 266 4.60 9.31 -5.10
N ALA A 267 5.22 9.47 -3.94
CA ALA A 267 4.67 10.24 -2.84
C ALA A 267 4.51 11.73 -3.18
N HIS A 268 5.33 12.29 -4.08
CA HIS A 268 5.21 13.70 -4.47
C HIS A 268 3.93 13.96 -5.29
N LEU A 269 3.53 13.01 -6.15
CA LEU A 269 2.28 13.09 -6.90
C LEU A 269 1.08 13.09 -5.94
N THR A 270 1.04 12.18 -4.98
CA THR A 270 -0.08 12.10 -4.03
C THR A 270 -0.08 13.25 -3.04
N LYS A 271 1.09 13.71 -2.57
CA LYS A 271 1.20 14.92 -1.75
C LYS A 271 0.69 16.16 -2.48
N PHE A 272 1.06 16.35 -3.75
CA PHE A 272 0.56 17.46 -4.57
C PHE A 272 -0.96 17.42 -4.68
N LEU A 273 -1.53 16.27 -5.06
CA LEU A 273 -2.98 16.12 -5.20
C LEU A 273 -3.73 16.26 -3.87
N ASN A 274 -3.12 15.86 -2.75
CA ASN A 274 -3.74 15.91 -1.42
C ASN A 274 -3.92 17.34 -0.88
N ILE A 275 -3.31 18.34 -1.52
CA ILE A 275 -3.60 19.76 -1.27
C ILE A 275 -5.04 20.11 -1.71
N TYR A 276 -5.55 19.41 -2.73
CA TYR A 276 -6.81 19.74 -3.40
C TYR A 276 -7.93 18.72 -3.16
N PHE A 277 -7.57 17.46 -2.96
CA PHE A 277 -8.50 16.33 -2.89
C PHE A 277 -8.20 15.42 -1.70
N PRO A 278 -9.21 14.82 -1.05
CA PRO A 278 -8.98 13.77 -0.07
C PRO A 278 -8.27 12.55 -0.68
N LEU A 279 -7.38 11.89 0.08
CA LEU A 279 -6.68 10.66 -0.36
C LEU A 279 -7.62 9.59 -0.93
N SER A 280 -8.81 9.43 -0.35
CA SER A 280 -9.80 8.46 -0.84
C SER A 280 -10.30 8.76 -2.26
N VAL A 281 -10.38 10.04 -2.64
CA VAL A 281 -10.73 10.49 -3.99
C VAL A 281 -9.54 10.27 -4.92
N ILE A 282 -8.33 10.67 -4.49
CA ILE A 282 -7.09 10.49 -5.26
C ILE A 282 -6.90 9.02 -5.67
N TYR A 283 -7.00 8.10 -4.71
CA TYR A 283 -6.80 6.68 -4.98
C TYR A 283 -7.90 6.09 -5.86
N LYS A 284 -9.15 6.50 -5.67
CA LYS A 284 -10.28 6.09 -6.53
C LYS A 284 -10.11 6.56 -7.98
N THR A 285 -9.54 7.74 -8.18
CA THR A 285 -9.32 8.30 -9.52
C THR A 285 -8.10 7.69 -10.20
N ILE A 286 -6.96 7.59 -9.51
CA ILE A 286 -5.71 7.09 -10.12
C ILE A 286 -5.77 5.58 -10.37
N SER A 287 -6.36 4.79 -9.47
CA SER A 287 -6.29 3.33 -9.55
C SER A 287 -6.81 2.72 -10.86
N PRO A 288 -7.98 3.10 -11.42
CA PRO A 288 -8.43 2.58 -12.71
C PRO A 288 -7.55 3.07 -13.87
N LEU A 289 -7.17 4.35 -13.86
CA LEU A 289 -6.32 4.92 -14.92
C LEU A 289 -4.92 4.27 -14.97
N LEU A 290 -4.33 3.98 -13.80
CA LEU A 290 -3.07 3.26 -13.69
C LEU A 290 -3.21 1.81 -14.19
N ASN A 291 -4.37 1.19 -13.95
CA ASN A 291 -4.65 -0.14 -14.50
C ASN A 291 -4.69 -0.11 -16.02
N ASP A 292 -5.41 0.86 -16.60
CA ASP A 292 -5.56 0.99 -18.05
C ASP A 292 -4.21 1.28 -18.71
N PHE A 293 -3.43 2.20 -18.15
CA PHE A 293 -2.04 2.44 -18.57
C PHE A 293 -1.20 1.15 -18.58
N GLN A 294 -1.26 0.34 -17.52
CA GLN A 294 -0.52 -0.92 -17.47
C GLN A 294 -1.04 -1.99 -18.43
N VAL A 295 -2.33 -1.97 -18.77
CA VAL A 295 -2.91 -2.84 -19.81
C VAL A 295 -2.31 -2.53 -21.18
N GLU A 296 -2.16 -1.25 -21.52
CA GLU A 296 -1.53 -0.83 -22.78
C GLU A 296 -0.05 -1.22 -22.81
N LEU A 297 0.71 -0.98 -21.74
CA LEU A 297 2.11 -1.45 -21.65
C LEU A 297 2.24 -2.98 -21.81
N TYR A 298 1.27 -3.73 -21.27
CA TYR A 298 1.23 -5.17 -21.43
C TYR A 298 0.98 -5.56 -22.90
N GLY A 299 -0.03 -4.97 -23.53
CA GLY A 299 -0.44 -5.29 -24.89
C GLY A 299 0.60 -4.89 -25.94
N GLU A 300 1.01 -3.63 -25.89
CA GLU A 300 1.77 -3.00 -26.97
C GLU A 300 3.28 -3.23 -26.86
N ILE A 301 3.80 -3.34 -25.63
CA ILE A 301 5.24 -3.50 -25.40
C ILE A 301 5.57 -4.93 -24.98
N TRP A 302 4.98 -5.41 -23.88
CA TRP A 302 5.38 -6.68 -23.28
C TRP A 302 5.08 -7.89 -24.18
N LEU A 303 3.90 -7.98 -24.79
CA LEU A 303 3.58 -9.10 -25.69
C LEU A 303 4.47 -9.11 -26.93
N CYS A 304 4.69 -7.95 -27.54
CA CYS A 304 5.59 -7.82 -28.70
C CYS A 304 7.03 -8.22 -28.34
N GLN A 305 7.54 -7.75 -27.20
CA GLN A 305 8.86 -8.13 -26.70
C GLN A 305 8.97 -9.65 -26.51
N ASN A 306 7.98 -10.32 -25.92
CA ASN A 306 8.05 -11.77 -25.70
C ASN A 306 8.12 -12.58 -27.00
N VAL A 307 7.36 -12.18 -28.02
CA VAL A 307 7.40 -12.84 -29.33
C VAL A 307 8.79 -12.73 -29.95
N LEU A 308 9.37 -11.52 -29.93
CA LEU A 308 10.71 -11.26 -30.47
C LEU A 308 11.80 -11.97 -29.65
N PHE A 309 11.66 -11.96 -28.33
CA PHE A 309 12.59 -12.62 -27.42
C PHE A 309 12.60 -14.13 -27.64
N HIS A 310 11.44 -14.76 -27.86
CA HIS A 310 11.37 -16.18 -28.18
C HIS A 310 12.03 -16.53 -29.52
N ALA A 311 11.78 -15.75 -30.57
CA ALA A 311 12.46 -15.94 -31.85
C ALA A 311 13.98 -15.78 -31.72
N TRP A 312 14.44 -14.81 -30.92
CA TRP A 312 15.85 -14.63 -30.63
C TRP A 312 16.43 -15.81 -29.82
N GLU A 313 15.74 -16.30 -28.79
CA GLU A 313 16.19 -17.47 -28.03
C GLU A 313 16.37 -18.71 -28.93
N GLU A 314 15.45 -18.94 -29.87
CA GLU A 314 15.56 -20.02 -30.86
C GLU A 314 16.81 -19.84 -31.76
N SER A 315 17.11 -18.60 -32.16
CA SER A 315 18.34 -18.28 -32.93
C SER A 315 19.63 -18.57 -32.14
N GLN A 316 19.58 -18.50 -30.81
CA GLN A 316 20.68 -18.85 -29.92
C GLN A 316 20.70 -20.35 -29.56
N GLY A 317 19.79 -21.16 -30.11
CA GLY A 317 19.68 -22.59 -29.82
C GLY A 317 19.03 -22.92 -28.46
N ILE A 318 18.35 -21.95 -27.84
CA ILE A 318 17.68 -22.14 -26.54
C ILE A 318 16.26 -22.65 -26.76
N LEU A 319 16.09 -23.97 -26.67
CA LEU A 319 14.79 -24.63 -26.76
C LEU A 319 14.03 -24.65 -25.43
N ALA A 320 12.70 -24.79 -25.48
CA ALA A 320 11.86 -24.90 -24.27
C ALA A 320 12.31 -26.03 -23.33
N ALA A 321 12.75 -27.17 -23.87
CA ALA A 321 13.29 -28.29 -23.09
C ALA A 321 14.58 -27.95 -22.32
N SER A 322 15.41 -27.04 -22.85
CA SER A 322 16.63 -26.59 -22.20
C SER A 322 16.31 -25.77 -20.95
N LYS A 323 15.17 -25.06 -20.94
CA LYS A 323 14.71 -24.26 -19.81
C LYS A 323 14.14 -25.11 -18.66
N LEU A 324 13.77 -26.37 -18.90
CA LEU A 324 13.23 -27.27 -17.86
C LEU A 324 14.31 -27.99 -17.06
N ARG A 325 15.54 -28.09 -17.59
CA ARG A 325 16.65 -28.75 -16.90
C ARG A 325 17.31 -27.77 -15.92
N GLY A 326 17.49 -28.20 -14.68
CA GLY A 326 18.40 -27.52 -13.74
C GLY A 326 19.85 -27.61 -14.22
N PRO A 327 20.78 -26.84 -13.62
CA PRO A 327 22.19 -26.93 -13.97
C PRO A 327 22.65 -28.40 -13.89
N SER A 328 23.17 -28.92 -15.01
CA SER A 328 23.81 -30.23 -15.03
C SER A 328 24.95 -30.22 -14.00
N SER A 329 25.01 -31.24 -13.14
CA SER A 329 25.96 -31.40 -12.04
C SER A 329 27.39 -31.69 -12.49
N LYS A 330 27.88 -31.01 -13.53
CA LYS A 330 29.29 -31.03 -13.92
C LYS A 330 29.90 -29.65 -13.63
N PRO A 331 30.83 -29.54 -12.67
CA PRO A 331 31.46 -28.26 -12.39
C PRO A 331 32.41 -27.88 -13.54
N PRO A 332 32.41 -26.62 -14.02
CA PRO A 332 33.58 -26.07 -14.65
C PRO A 332 34.63 -25.82 -13.56
N SER A 333 35.84 -26.31 -13.79
CA SER A 333 36.99 -26.04 -12.95
C SER A 333 37.32 -24.54 -12.92
N THR A 334 37.51 -24.02 -11.71
CA THR A 334 38.26 -22.80 -11.34
C THR A 334 37.67 -21.43 -11.72
N ALA A 335 37.03 -20.77 -10.73
CA ALA A 335 37.50 -19.50 -10.16
C ALA A 335 36.78 -19.27 -8.81
N LYS A 336 37.54 -19.25 -7.70
CA LYS A 336 37.02 -18.90 -6.38
C LYS A 336 36.75 -17.40 -6.34
N SER A 337 35.49 -17.00 -6.22
CA SER A 337 35.11 -15.72 -5.62
C SER A 337 34.25 -16.02 -4.40
N SER A 338 34.82 -15.81 -3.22
CA SER A 338 34.15 -15.89 -1.93
C SER A 338 33.48 -14.56 -1.63
N GLN A 339 32.16 -14.48 -1.82
CA GLN A 339 31.33 -13.51 -1.12
C GLN A 339 30.23 -14.24 -0.36
N ILE A 340 30.51 -14.42 0.93
CA ILE A 340 29.57 -14.85 1.95
C ILE A 340 28.66 -13.65 2.22
N TYR A 341 27.41 -13.69 1.74
CA TYR A 341 26.37 -12.80 2.25
C TYR A 341 25.74 -13.45 3.47
N ASN A 342 26.34 -13.20 4.63
CA ASN A 342 25.63 -13.25 5.90
C ASN A 342 24.62 -12.11 5.90
N SER A 343 23.34 -12.42 5.71
CA SER A 343 22.26 -11.47 6.01
C SER A 343 22.04 -11.49 7.53
N SER A 344 22.79 -10.64 8.24
CA SER A 344 22.40 -10.19 9.56
C SER A 344 21.09 -9.42 9.41
N LEU A 345 20.05 -9.79 10.17
CA LEU A 345 18.84 -9.00 10.34
C LEU A 345 19.25 -7.56 10.68
N ALA A 346 19.15 -6.66 9.71
CA ALA A 346 19.36 -5.24 9.97
C ALA A 346 18.25 -4.78 10.92
N THR A 347 18.63 -4.37 12.13
CA THR A 347 17.77 -3.62 13.05
C THR A 347 17.40 -2.28 12.40
N VAL A 348 16.22 -2.22 11.79
CA VAL A 348 15.62 -1.00 11.22
C VAL A 348 15.04 -0.16 12.36
N SER A 349 15.23 1.17 12.30
CA SER A 349 14.71 2.14 13.29
C SER A 349 13.21 1.92 13.54
N GLN A 350 12.85 1.86 14.83
CA GLN A 350 11.51 1.56 15.32
C GLN A 350 10.49 2.68 15.06
N ASP A 351 10.91 3.85 14.56
CA ASP A 351 10.12 5.08 14.69
C ASP A 351 9.03 5.25 13.62
N SER A 352 9.16 4.62 12.45
CA SER A 352 8.27 4.91 11.30
C SER A 352 6.85 4.32 11.42
N TRP A 353 6.71 3.09 11.93
CA TRP A 353 5.41 2.43 12.10
C TRP A 353 4.68 2.88 13.38
N ILE A 354 5.43 3.37 14.37
CA ILE A 354 4.92 3.92 15.62
C ILE A 354 3.98 5.10 15.35
N SER A 355 4.40 6.05 14.50
CA SER A 355 3.60 7.23 14.14
C SER A 355 2.26 6.86 13.49
N TRP A 356 2.26 5.87 12.60
CA TRP A 356 1.05 5.39 11.91
C TRP A 356 0.05 4.76 12.90
N ILE A 357 0.50 3.87 13.78
CA ILE A 357 -0.37 3.23 14.78
C ILE A 357 -0.89 4.25 15.79
N SER A 358 -0.05 5.17 16.27
CA SER A 358 -0.48 6.22 17.19
C SER A 358 -1.60 7.10 16.62
N SER A 359 -1.59 7.40 15.32
CA SER A 359 -2.67 8.17 14.67
C SER A 359 -4.04 7.45 14.68
N SER A 360 -4.04 6.11 14.73
CA SER A 360 -5.28 5.32 14.79
C SER A 360 -5.91 5.26 16.18
N ILE A 361 -5.14 5.56 17.23
CA ILE A 361 -5.56 5.58 18.64
C ILE A 361 -6.23 6.91 19.03
N ILE A 362 -5.84 8.01 18.37
CA ILE A 362 -6.28 9.38 18.72
C ILE A 362 -7.63 9.74 18.06
N ARG A 363 -8.18 8.87 17.21
CA ARG A 363 -9.53 9.01 16.63
C ARG A 363 -10.60 8.49 17.56
#